data_AF-A0A7S2C773-F1
#
_entry.id   AF-A0A7S2C773-F1
#
_cell.length_a   1.000
_cell.length_b   1.000
_cell.length_c   1.000
_cell.angle_alpha   90.00
_cell.angle_beta   90.00
_cell.angle_gamma   90.00
#
_symmetry.space_group_name_H-M   'P 1'
#
loop_
_entity.id
_entity.type
_entity.pdbx_description
1 polymer ?
#
loop_
_entity_poly.entity_id
_entity_poly.type
_entity_poly.pdbx_seq_one_letter_code
_entity_poly.pdbx_strand_id
1 'polypeptide(L)'
;DQLGWAPRVAFDAALHIRMGDACGPKARRHQAVVRKCVHSLQAGMAPVLAQGVLPPAGILFLATDSAAIVEQADAMRGSLPFQLHYLRINRSKYDTEAWIELASAAERSQLQILEETFLDLFLLSRARYIAGSMYGNVPRLALQLRPTTPDDARRLSYITLDGRDWCTKPTCMSNNTQTGQFW
;
A
#
# COMPACT_ATOMS: atom_id res chain seq x y z
N ASP A 1 -10.57 26.83 -0.41
CA ASP A 1 -11.02 25.76 0.51
C ASP A 1 -12.43 25.21 0.28
N GLN A 2 -12.90 25.04 -0.97
CA GLN A 2 -14.20 24.38 -1.23
C GLN A 2 -14.19 23.59 -2.53
N LEU A 3 -13.60 22.39 -2.52
CA LEU A 3 -13.84 21.38 -3.57
C LEU A 3 -13.96 20.02 -2.92
N GLY A 4 -15.19 19.47 -2.96
CA GLY A 4 -15.47 18.06 -2.71
C GLY A 4 -15.79 17.72 -1.26
N TRP A 5 -16.88 16.99 -1.08
CA TRP A 5 -17.37 16.28 0.11
C TRP A 5 -16.36 15.30 0.77
N ALA A 6 -15.09 15.34 0.39
CA ALA A 6 -14.04 14.46 0.85
C ALA A 6 -12.76 15.26 1.16
N PRO A 7 -12.21 15.23 2.40
CA PRO A 7 -10.96 15.92 2.71
C PRO A 7 -9.80 15.46 1.80
N ARG A 8 -8.95 16.39 1.36
CA ARG A 8 -7.87 16.13 0.37
C ARG A 8 -6.88 15.06 0.82
N VAL A 9 -6.62 14.93 2.11
CA VAL A 9 -5.74 13.92 2.71
C VAL A 9 -6.40 13.37 3.96
N ALA A 10 -6.39 12.04 4.11
CA ALA A 10 -6.91 11.34 5.29
C ALA A 10 -5.80 10.68 6.12
N PHE A 11 -4.63 10.44 5.53
CA PHE A 11 -3.51 9.73 6.15
C PHE A 11 -2.19 10.44 5.85
N ASP A 12 -1.30 10.51 6.85
CA ASP A 12 0.06 11.03 6.65
C ASP A 12 0.83 10.11 5.70
N ALA A 13 0.73 8.80 5.89
CA ALA A 13 1.27 7.83 4.97
C ALA A 13 0.29 6.67 4.77
N ALA A 14 0.44 5.99 3.64
CA ALA A 14 -0.16 4.69 3.44
C ALA A 14 0.91 3.70 2.97
N LEU A 15 0.78 2.44 3.39
CA LEU A 15 1.70 1.37 3.10
C LEU A 15 0.93 0.22 2.45
N HIS A 16 1.39 -0.23 1.29
CA HIS A 16 0.88 -1.41 0.62
C HIS A 16 1.92 -2.54 0.64
N ILE A 17 1.60 -3.64 1.32
CA ILE A 17 2.41 -4.87 1.34
C ILE A 17 1.69 -5.95 0.53
N ARG A 18 2.24 -6.31 -0.63
CA ARG A 18 1.78 -7.45 -1.44
C ARG A 18 2.45 -8.72 -0.95
N MET A 19 1.64 -9.71 -0.61
CA MET A 19 2.01 -11.08 -0.30
C MET A 19 1.31 -11.99 -1.32
N GLY A 20 0.25 -12.69 -0.91
CA GLY A 20 -0.56 -13.55 -1.78
C GLY A 20 0.26 -14.49 -2.66
N ASP A 21 -0.16 -14.65 -3.91
CA ASP A 21 0.53 -15.44 -4.93
C ASP A 21 1.93 -14.89 -5.31
N ALA A 22 2.13 -13.58 -5.16
CA ALA A 22 3.31 -12.88 -5.66
C ALA A 22 4.51 -12.93 -4.70
N CYS A 23 4.24 -12.88 -3.40
CA CYS A 23 5.23 -12.72 -2.33
C CYS A 23 4.90 -13.53 -1.07
N GLY A 24 3.81 -14.32 -1.07
CA GLY A 24 3.47 -15.21 0.02
C GLY A 24 4.37 -16.45 0.10
N PRO A 25 4.12 -17.35 1.08
CA PRO A 25 4.95 -18.54 1.33
C PRO A 25 5.12 -19.47 0.13
N LYS A 26 4.14 -19.46 -0.79
CA LYS A 26 4.11 -20.31 -1.99
C LYS A 26 4.61 -19.59 -3.25
N ALA A 27 5.05 -18.34 -3.15
CA ALA A 27 5.56 -17.60 -4.31
C ALA A 27 6.81 -18.29 -4.89
N ARG A 28 6.95 -18.26 -6.23
CA ARG A 28 8.15 -18.79 -6.88
C ARG A 28 9.37 -17.99 -6.42
N ARG A 29 10.42 -18.67 -5.94
CA ARG A 29 11.64 -18.02 -5.42
C ARG A 29 12.20 -16.92 -6.34
N HIS A 30 12.26 -17.17 -7.65
CA HIS A 30 12.73 -16.15 -8.60
C HIS A 30 11.82 -14.91 -8.66
N GLN A 31 10.50 -15.08 -8.55
CA GLN A 31 9.56 -13.97 -8.55
C GLN A 31 9.71 -13.17 -7.26
N ALA A 32 9.92 -13.84 -6.12
CA ALA A 32 10.12 -13.17 -4.84
C ALA A 32 11.37 -12.28 -4.84
N VAL A 33 12.47 -12.77 -5.43
CA VAL A 33 13.71 -12.01 -5.60
C VAL A 33 13.52 -10.83 -6.56
N VAL A 34 12.92 -11.05 -7.72
CA VAL A 34 12.69 -9.98 -8.70
C VAL A 34 11.78 -8.90 -8.14
N ARG A 35 10.71 -9.27 -7.44
CA ARG A 35 9.75 -8.35 -6.82
C ARG A 35 10.30 -7.67 -5.56
N LYS A 36 11.42 -8.16 -5.01
CA LYS A 36 11.97 -7.74 -3.71
C LYS A 36 10.89 -7.74 -2.63
N CYS A 37 10.30 -8.92 -2.43
CA CYS A 37 9.18 -9.08 -1.50
C CYS A 37 9.52 -8.66 -0.08
N VAL A 38 8.54 -8.01 0.56
CA VAL A 38 8.59 -7.59 1.96
C VAL A 38 7.70 -8.54 2.75
N HIS A 39 8.30 -9.35 3.63
CA HIS A 39 7.60 -10.45 4.31
C HIS A 39 7.14 -10.14 5.75
N SER A 40 7.39 -8.93 6.25
CA SER A 40 6.93 -8.50 7.58
C SER A 40 6.50 -7.04 7.57
N LEU A 41 5.62 -6.69 8.52
CA LEU A 41 5.15 -5.33 8.68
C LEU A 41 6.31 -4.39 9.05
N GLN A 42 7.22 -4.83 9.92
CA GLN A 42 8.41 -4.06 10.30
C GLN A 42 9.28 -3.71 9.08
N ALA A 43 9.53 -4.70 8.21
CA ALA A 43 10.31 -4.47 7.00
C ALA A 43 9.61 -3.51 6.02
N GLY A 44 8.27 -3.56 5.93
CA GLY A 44 7.50 -2.62 5.10
C GLY A 44 7.44 -1.21 5.66
N MET A 45 7.43 -1.06 6.99
CA MET A 45 7.43 0.25 7.64
C MET A 45 8.82 0.89 7.65
N ALA A 46 9.90 0.11 7.64
CA ALA A 46 11.26 0.65 7.76
C ALA A 46 11.58 1.77 6.74
N PRO A 47 11.25 1.66 5.43
CA PRO A 47 11.44 2.76 4.49
C PRO A 47 10.58 4.00 4.79
N VAL A 48 9.36 3.80 5.31
CA VAL A 48 8.46 4.90 5.69
C VAL A 48 9.05 5.69 6.85
N LEU A 49 9.53 4.98 7.86
CA LEU A 49 10.15 5.58 9.04
C LEU A 49 11.48 6.27 8.71
N ALA A 50 12.30 5.65 7.86
CA ALA A 50 13.58 6.21 7.44
C ALA A 50 13.45 7.55 6.69
N GLN A 51 12.33 7.76 6.00
CA GLN A 51 12.06 9.01 5.27
C GLN A 51 11.53 10.13 6.19
N GLY A 52 11.24 9.85 7.46
CA GLY A 52 10.72 10.85 8.41
C GLY A 52 9.37 11.44 8.03
N VAL A 53 8.62 10.79 7.13
CA VAL A 53 7.35 11.32 6.61
C VAL A 53 6.15 11.09 7.54
N LEU A 54 6.33 10.23 8.53
CA LEU A 54 5.30 9.87 9.50
C LEU A 54 5.62 10.55 10.84
N PRO A 55 4.94 11.65 11.20
CA PRO A 55 5.19 12.35 12.46
C PRO A 55 4.74 11.52 13.67
N PRO A 56 5.20 11.85 14.88
CA PRO A 56 4.62 11.33 16.12
C PRO A 56 3.10 11.61 16.14
N ALA A 57 2.31 10.62 16.55
CA ALA A 57 0.85 10.62 16.51
C ALA A 57 0.21 10.76 15.09
N GLY A 58 1.02 10.66 14.03
CA GLY A 58 0.52 10.61 12.65
C GLY A 58 -0.31 9.36 12.37
N ILE A 59 -0.88 9.29 11.18
CA ILE A 59 -1.80 8.22 10.77
C ILE A 59 -1.21 7.47 9.57
N LEU A 60 -0.91 6.18 9.79
CA LEU A 60 -0.50 5.24 8.75
C LEU A 60 -1.66 4.33 8.38
N PHE A 61 -2.06 4.31 7.11
CA PHE A 61 -2.98 3.31 6.58
C PHE A 61 -2.22 2.11 5.98
N LEU A 62 -2.57 0.89 6.36
CA LEU A 62 -1.99 -0.34 5.84
C LEU A 62 -3.00 -1.08 4.95
N ALA A 63 -2.62 -1.28 3.69
CA ALA A 63 -3.27 -2.17 2.75
C ALA A 63 -2.40 -3.42 2.52
N THR A 64 -2.99 -4.59 2.60
CA THR A 64 -2.31 -5.85 2.34
C THR A 64 -3.32 -6.92 1.98
N ASP A 65 -2.89 -7.92 1.24
CA ASP A 65 -3.62 -9.15 0.96
C ASP A 65 -3.24 -10.29 1.94
N SER A 66 -2.39 -10.05 2.95
CA SER A 66 -1.97 -11.07 3.90
C SER A 66 -2.67 -10.98 5.25
N ALA A 67 -3.24 -12.10 5.71
CA ALA A 67 -3.74 -12.23 7.09
C ALA A 67 -2.60 -12.10 8.12
N ALA A 68 -1.45 -12.74 7.87
CA ALA A 68 -0.29 -12.70 8.77
C ALA A 68 0.27 -11.29 8.99
N ILE A 69 0.23 -10.42 7.96
CA ILE A 69 0.63 -9.01 8.11
C ILE A 69 -0.38 -8.24 8.96
N VAL A 70 -1.68 -8.55 8.85
CA VAL A 70 -2.73 -7.94 9.70
C VAL A 70 -2.59 -8.39 11.15
N GLU A 71 -2.27 -9.66 11.41
CA GLU A 71 -1.99 -10.15 12.77
C GLU A 71 -0.79 -9.41 13.40
N GLN A 72 0.27 -9.19 12.62
CA GLN A 72 1.40 -8.34 13.05
C GLN A 72 0.94 -6.91 13.34
N ALA A 73 0.07 -6.34 12.50
CA ALA A 73 -0.48 -5.00 12.73
C ALA A 73 -1.27 -4.92 14.04
N ASP A 74 -2.12 -5.91 14.33
CA ASP A 74 -2.87 -6.00 15.58
C ASP A 74 -1.96 -6.11 16.80
N ALA A 75 -0.91 -6.93 16.72
CA ALA A 75 0.05 -7.10 17.79
C ALA A 75 0.86 -5.81 18.07
N MET A 76 1.19 -5.04 17.03
CA MET A 76 2.06 -3.86 17.13
C MET A 76 1.34 -2.55 17.40
N ARG A 77 0.05 -2.42 17.04
CA ARG A 77 -0.65 -1.12 17.02
C ARG A 77 -0.57 -0.32 18.33
N GLY A 78 -0.48 -1.00 19.47
CA GLY A 78 -0.41 -0.36 20.79
C GLY A 78 0.97 0.16 21.18
N SER A 79 2.03 -0.28 20.49
CA SER A 79 3.42 0.10 20.78
C SER A 79 4.01 1.09 19.77
N LEU A 80 3.27 1.44 18.73
CA LEU A 80 3.75 2.35 17.69
C LEU A 80 3.59 3.82 18.14
N PRO A 81 4.54 4.71 17.80
CA PRO A 81 4.45 6.14 18.13
C PRO A 81 3.47 6.91 17.23
N PHE A 82 2.69 6.20 16.42
CA PHE A 82 1.72 6.70 15.46
C PHE A 82 0.51 5.74 15.40
N GLN A 83 -0.59 6.20 14.82
CA GLN A 83 -1.79 5.40 14.66
C GLN A 83 -1.70 4.53 13.42
N LEU A 84 -1.93 3.22 13.58
CA LEU A 84 -2.00 2.26 12.48
C LEU A 84 -3.45 1.89 12.20
N HIS A 85 -3.94 2.22 11.00
CA HIS A 85 -5.28 1.91 10.51
C HIS A 85 -5.21 0.91 9.36
N TYR A 86 -6.17 0.00 9.28
CA TYR A 86 -6.28 -0.95 8.17
C TYR A 86 -7.71 -1.48 8.13
N LEU A 87 -8.17 -1.93 6.95
CA LEU A 87 -9.49 -2.53 6.83
C LEU A 87 -9.49 -3.94 7.43
N ARG A 88 -10.42 -4.26 8.34
CA ARG A 88 -10.60 -5.60 8.92
C ARG A 88 -11.42 -6.50 8.01
N ILE A 89 -10.86 -6.77 6.84
CA ILE A 89 -11.41 -7.65 5.81
C ILE A 89 -10.84 -9.05 6.00
N ASN A 90 -11.65 -10.10 5.74
CA ASN A 90 -11.18 -11.48 5.75
C ASN A 90 -10.22 -11.74 4.57
N ARG A 91 -8.95 -12.02 4.89
CA ARG A 91 -7.84 -12.22 3.95
C ARG A 91 -7.36 -13.68 3.86
N SER A 92 -8.02 -14.61 4.53
CA SER A 92 -7.62 -16.04 4.53
C SER A 92 -7.58 -16.66 3.12
N LYS A 93 -8.32 -16.08 2.15
CA LYS A 93 -8.37 -16.53 0.74
C LYS A 93 -7.03 -16.42 0.00
N TYR A 94 -6.14 -15.50 0.41
CA TYR A 94 -4.85 -15.29 -0.25
C TYR A 94 -3.76 -16.26 0.24
N ASP A 95 -4.08 -17.13 1.19
CA ASP A 95 -3.15 -18.11 1.79
C ASP A 95 -3.44 -19.56 1.34
N THR A 96 -4.09 -19.73 0.19
CA THR A 96 -4.52 -21.06 -0.31
C THR A 96 -3.40 -21.81 -1.05
N GLU A 97 -3.54 -23.13 -1.17
CA GLU A 97 -2.55 -24.07 -1.75
C GLU A 97 -2.42 -24.02 -3.28
N ALA A 98 -3.30 -23.30 -3.97
CA ALA A 98 -3.25 -23.19 -5.42
C ALA A 98 -2.29 -22.08 -5.86
N TRP A 99 -1.48 -22.39 -6.88
CA TRP A 99 -0.52 -21.48 -7.54
C TRP A 99 -1.17 -20.36 -8.38
N ILE A 100 -2.47 -20.19 -8.23
CA ILE A 100 -3.33 -19.20 -8.85
C ILE A 100 -4.15 -18.65 -7.69
N GLU A 101 -4.37 -17.33 -7.63
CA GLU A 101 -5.44 -16.75 -6.79
C GLU A 101 -6.78 -17.37 -7.22
N LEU A 102 -7.05 -18.60 -6.77
CA LEU A 102 -8.40 -19.08 -6.67
C LEU A 102 -8.96 -18.27 -5.52
N ALA A 103 -9.54 -17.11 -5.86
CA ALA A 103 -10.82 -16.79 -5.28
C ALA A 103 -11.58 -18.12 -5.27
N SER A 104 -11.65 -18.78 -4.11
CA SER A 104 -12.41 -19.99 -3.98
C SER A 104 -13.83 -19.57 -4.33
N ALA A 105 -14.19 -19.79 -5.58
CA ALA A 105 -15.45 -19.41 -6.19
C ALA A 105 -16.64 -20.11 -5.49
N ALA A 106 -16.37 -20.90 -4.45
CA ALA A 106 -17.32 -21.61 -3.64
C ALA A 106 -18.00 -20.74 -2.55
N GLU A 107 -17.41 -19.64 -2.06
CA GLU A 107 -17.97 -18.94 -0.88
C GLU A 107 -18.16 -17.41 -0.99
N ARG A 108 -17.46 -16.71 -1.90
CA ARG A 108 -17.61 -15.24 -2.07
C ARG A 108 -17.59 -14.83 -3.55
N SER A 109 -18.44 -13.87 -3.91
CA SER A 109 -18.52 -13.37 -5.29
C SER A 109 -17.28 -12.55 -5.65
N GLN A 110 -16.85 -12.60 -6.91
CA GLN A 110 -15.76 -11.76 -7.45
C GLN A 110 -15.98 -10.27 -7.15
N LEU A 111 -17.25 -9.85 -7.08
CA LEU A 111 -17.65 -8.50 -6.70
C LEU A 111 -17.15 -8.09 -5.31
N GLN A 112 -17.24 -8.97 -4.31
CA GLN A 112 -16.75 -8.64 -2.96
C GLN A 112 -15.23 -8.44 -2.93
N ILE A 113 -14.47 -9.23 -3.70
CA ILE A 113 -13.02 -9.07 -3.82
C ILE A 113 -12.68 -7.73 -4.49
N LEU A 114 -13.45 -7.37 -5.50
CA LEU A 114 -13.31 -6.12 -6.22
C LEU A 114 -13.63 -4.92 -5.30
N GLU A 115 -14.72 -4.97 -4.54
CA GLU A 115 -15.12 -3.95 -3.57
C GLU A 115 -14.02 -3.75 -2.51
N GLU A 116 -13.51 -4.83 -1.93
CA GLU A 116 -12.42 -4.78 -0.94
C GLU A 116 -11.16 -4.13 -1.52
N THR A 117 -10.79 -4.51 -2.75
CA THR A 117 -9.62 -3.95 -3.45
C THR A 117 -9.82 -2.46 -3.77
N PHE A 118 -11.03 -2.06 -4.17
CA PHE A 118 -11.35 -0.66 -4.43
C PHE A 118 -11.32 0.19 -3.17
N LEU A 119 -11.80 -0.34 -2.04
CA LEU A 119 -11.72 0.35 -0.76
C LEU A 119 -10.26 0.56 -0.33
N ASP A 120 -9.41 -0.46 -0.43
CA ASP A 120 -7.97 -0.31 -0.17
C ASP A 120 -7.34 0.73 -1.11
N LEU A 121 -7.62 0.66 -2.42
CA LEU A 121 -7.12 1.63 -3.40
C LEU A 121 -7.54 3.06 -3.09
N PHE A 122 -8.82 3.26 -2.75
CA PHE A 122 -9.36 4.58 -2.42
C PHE A 122 -8.73 5.16 -1.15
N LEU A 123 -8.47 4.33 -0.14
CA LEU A 123 -7.83 4.78 1.10
C LEU A 123 -6.33 5.06 0.88
N LEU A 124 -5.63 4.19 0.13
CA LEU A 124 -4.25 4.43 -0.29
C LEU A 124 -4.11 5.75 -1.04
N SER A 125 -4.99 6.03 -2.01
CA SER A 125 -4.94 7.25 -2.83
C SER A 125 -5.25 8.53 -2.04
N ARG A 126 -5.62 8.43 -0.77
CA ARG A 126 -5.88 9.58 0.11
C ARG A 126 -4.77 9.85 1.12
N ALA A 127 -3.66 9.13 1.01
CA ALA A 127 -2.47 9.39 1.80
C ALA A 127 -1.55 10.42 1.13
N ARG A 128 -0.91 11.25 1.97
CA ARG A 128 0.11 12.21 1.53
C ARG A 128 1.33 11.49 0.92
N TYR A 129 1.77 10.42 1.55
CA TYR A 129 2.81 9.51 1.01
C TYR A 129 2.24 8.11 0.81
N ILE A 130 2.58 7.46 -0.31
CA ILE A 130 2.23 6.06 -0.56
C ILE A 130 3.52 5.27 -0.62
N ALA A 131 3.64 4.27 0.23
CA ALA A 131 4.72 3.32 0.28
C ALA A 131 4.27 1.99 -0.33
N GLY A 132 5.06 1.42 -1.24
CA GLY A 132 4.74 0.14 -1.85
C GLY A 132 5.81 -0.33 -2.83
N SER A 133 5.69 -1.57 -3.29
CA SER A 133 6.48 -2.06 -4.43
C SER A 133 5.97 -1.44 -5.73
N MET A 134 6.82 -0.68 -6.43
CA MET A 134 6.45 -0.07 -7.72
C MET A 134 6.44 -1.09 -8.86
N TYR A 135 6.90 -2.32 -8.63
CA TYR A 135 6.60 -3.45 -9.49
C TYR A 135 5.09 -3.79 -9.49
N GLY A 136 4.43 -3.67 -8.33
CA GLY A 136 3.00 -3.95 -8.17
C GLY A 136 2.09 -2.89 -8.81
N ASN A 137 0.89 -3.29 -9.22
CA ASN A 137 -0.09 -2.36 -9.81
C ASN A 137 -0.81 -1.51 -8.75
N VAL A 138 -1.08 -2.06 -7.56
CA VAL A 138 -1.89 -1.38 -6.52
C VAL A 138 -1.32 -0.03 -6.08
N PRO A 139 -0.05 0.10 -5.63
CA PRO A 139 0.49 1.40 -5.23
C PRO A 139 0.60 2.37 -6.42
N ARG A 140 0.89 1.86 -7.62
CA ARG A 140 0.94 2.69 -8.85
C ARG A 140 -0.43 3.24 -9.21
N LEU A 141 -1.47 2.42 -9.14
CA LEU A 141 -2.83 2.84 -9.40
C LEU A 141 -3.32 3.83 -8.34
N ALA A 142 -3.01 3.58 -7.06
CA ALA A 142 -3.33 4.52 -5.99
C ALA A 142 -2.68 5.91 -6.20
N LEU A 143 -1.44 5.96 -6.71
CA LEU A 143 -0.79 7.21 -7.13
C LEU A 143 -1.54 7.90 -8.26
N GLN A 144 -2.01 7.14 -9.26
CA GLN A 144 -2.78 7.69 -10.40
C GLN A 144 -4.16 8.21 -9.98
N LEU A 145 -4.77 7.61 -8.96
CA LEU A 145 -6.11 7.96 -8.48
C LEU A 145 -6.09 9.13 -7.47
N ARG A 146 -4.92 9.64 -7.08
CA ARG A 146 -4.83 10.74 -6.12
C ARG A 146 -5.59 11.97 -6.62
N PRO A 147 -6.58 12.49 -5.85
CA PRO A 147 -7.29 13.71 -6.20
C PRO A 147 -6.37 14.91 -6.00
N THR A 148 -5.63 15.28 -7.05
CA THR A 148 -4.57 16.30 -7.00
C THR A 148 -4.70 17.28 -8.16
N THR A 149 -4.28 18.52 -7.95
CA THR A 149 -4.08 19.49 -9.03
C THR A 149 -2.70 19.26 -9.69
N PRO A 150 -2.46 19.70 -10.93
CA PRO A 150 -1.15 19.59 -11.57
C PRO A 150 0.01 20.15 -10.73
N ASP A 151 -0.25 21.21 -9.95
CA ASP A 151 0.75 21.86 -9.09
C ASP A 151 0.93 21.19 -7.71
N ASP A 152 0.13 20.18 -7.38
CA ASP A 152 0.22 19.50 -6.10
C ASP A 152 1.40 18.52 -6.12
N ALA A 153 2.51 18.90 -5.47
CA ALA A 153 3.71 18.08 -5.40
C ALA A 153 3.45 16.68 -4.80
N ARG A 154 2.41 16.53 -3.97
CA ARG A 154 1.97 15.25 -3.40
C ARG A 154 1.49 14.29 -4.47
N ARG A 155 1.12 14.74 -5.67
CA ARG A 155 0.71 13.88 -6.78
C ARG A 155 1.71 12.75 -7.05
N LEU A 156 3.01 13.00 -6.85
CA LEU A 156 4.08 12.04 -7.13
C LEU A 156 4.94 11.70 -5.89
N SER A 157 4.46 11.97 -4.68
CA SER A 157 5.19 11.61 -3.45
C SER A 157 4.96 10.13 -3.09
N TYR A 158 5.99 9.29 -3.29
CA TYR A 158 5.91 7.86 -3.00
C TYR A 158 7.22 7.30 -2.42
N ILE A 159 7.10 6.26 -1.61
CA ILE A 159 8.23 5.53 -1.03
C ILE A 159 8.26 4.13 -1.65
N THR A 160 9.39 3.78 -2.25
CA THR A 160 9.53 2.49 -2.92
C THR A 160 10.03 1.43 -1.94
N LEU A 161 9.34 0.28 -1.87
CA LEU A 161 9.78 -0.89 -1.09
C LEU A 161 10.74 -1.78 -1.89
N ASP A 162 10.71 -1.71 -3.21
CA ASP A 162 11.55 -2.50 -4.10
C ASP A 162 12.71 -1.69 -4.71
N GLY A 163 12.90 -0.44 -4.28
CA GLY A 163 13.93 0.45 -4.80
C GLY A 163 13.76 0.78 -6.29
N ARG A 164 12.56 0.57 -6.84
CA ARG A 164 12.21 0.91 -8.23
C ARG A 164 11.41 2.20 -8.25
N ASP A 165 11.71 3.04 -9.22
CA ASP A 165 10.87 4.18 -9.53
C ASP A 165 9.60 3.76 -10.25
N TRP A 166 8.57 4.59 -10.11
CA TRP A 166 7.35 4.39 -10.84
C TRP A 166 7.54 4.83 -12.30
N CYS A 167 7.60 3.85 -13.21
CA CYS A 167 7.72 4.10 -14.64
C CYS A 167 6.57 3.47 -15.44
N THR A 168 6.09 4.21 -16.43
CA THR A 168 5.42 3.64 -17.60
C THR A 168 6.46 3.48 -18.71
N LYS A 169 6.32 2.52 -19.64
CA LYS A 169 7.40 2.11 -20.56
C LYS A 169 8.20 3.25 -21.27
N PRO A 170 7.64 4.43 -21.62
CA PRO A 170 8.46 5.52 -22.14
C PRO A 170 8.90 6.56 -21.09
N THR A 171 8.32 6.61 -19.89
CA THR A 171 8.56 7.69 -18.91
C THR A 171 8.53 7.19 -17.47
N CYS A 172 9.58 7.52 -16.71
CA CYS A 172 9.59 7.44 -15.26
C CYS A 172 9.05 8.73 -14.66
N MET A 173 8.24 8.62 -13.61
CA MET A 173 7.77 9.78 -12.86
C MET A 173 8.75 10.11 -11.75
N SER A 174 9.09 11.39 -11.65
CA SER A 174 9.95 11.89 -10.58
C SER A 174 9.33 11.60 -9.22
N ASN A 175 10.12 11.03 -8.31
CA ASN A 175 9.71 10.84 -6.92
C ASN A 175 9.77 12.18 -6.18
N ASN A 176 8.60 12.73 -5.85
CA ASN A 176 8.50 14.02 -5.16
C ASN A 176 8.39 13.86 -3.63
N THR A 177 8.93 12.79 -3.04
CA THR A 177 8.87 12.59 -1.58
C THR A 177 9.53 13.73 -0.82
N GLN A 178 10.69 14.21 -1.26
CA GLN A 178 11.38 15.33 -0.61
C GLN A 178 10.57 16.64 -0.73
N THR A 179 10.02 16.93 -1.90
CA THR A 179 9.22 18.14 -2.12
C THR A 179 7.88 18.08 -1.39
N GLY A 180 7.26 16.90 -1.29
CA GLY A 180 5.97 16.70 -0.62
C GLY A 180 5.99 17.05 0.86
N GLN A 181 7.16 17.11 1.51
CA GLN A 181 7.30 17.49 2.93
C GLN A 181 6.86 18.92 3.21
N PHE A 182 6.89 19.79 2.20
CA PHE A 182 6.54 21.20 2.31
C PHE A 182 5.07 21.51 1.97
N TRP A 183 4.26 20.50 1.63
CA TRP A 183 2.85 20.61 1.21
C TRP A 183 1.90 19.75 2.03
#